data_AF-A0A2V5HM51-F1
#
_entry.id   AF-A0A2V5HM51-F1
#
_cell.length_a   1.000
_cell.length_b   1.000
_cell.length_c   1.000
_cell.angle_alpha   90.00
_cell.angle_beta   90.00
_cell.angle_gamma   90.00
#
_symmetry.space_group_name_H-M   'P 1'
#
loop_
_entity.id
_entity.type
_entity.pdbx_description
1 polymer ?
#
loop_
_entity_poly.entity_id
_entity_poly.type
_entity_poly.pdbx_seq_one_letter_code
_entity_poly.pdbx_strand_id
1 'polypeptide(L)'
;MQLSTALLASLALGAASVLASPAPPAITAPPTADEIAKRATTCTFSGSNGASSASKSKTSCSTIVLSNVAVPSGTTLDLTKLNDGTH
;
A
#
# COMPACT_ATOMS: atom_id res chain seq x y z
N MET A 1 22.40 53.79 -42.07
CA MET A 1 21.72 54.81 -41.25
C MET A 1 20.27 54.35 -41.08
N GLN A 2 19.91 53.55 -40.06
CA GLN A 2 19.57 54.01 -38.69
C GLN A 2 18.55 55.15 -38.76
N LEU A 3 17.32 55.06 -38.26
CA LEU A 3 16.84 54.62 -36.95
C LEU A 3 15.30 54.60 -37.13
N SER A 4 14.53 53.57 -36.77
CA SER A 4 13.85 53.57 -35.47
C SER A 4 13.09 52.26 -35.30
N THR A 5 13.84 51.30 -34.78
CA THR A 5 13.42 50.17 -33.96
C THR A 5 12.53 50.64 -32.79
N ALA A 6 11.22 50.65 -32.97
CA ALA A 6 10.28 50.84 -31.87
C ALA A 6 8.92 50.20 -32.14
N LEU A 7 8.90 48.92 -32.52
CA LEU A 7 7.73 48.07 -32.24
C LEU A 7 8.15 46.61 -32.06
N LEU A 8 9.24 46.43 -31.31
CA LEU A 8 9.58 45.18 -30.64
C LEU A 8 8.78 45.13 -29.34
N ALA A 9 7.71 44.34 -29.29
CA ALA A 9 7.27 43.59 -28.10
C ALA A 9 5.82 43.12 -28.27
N SER A 10 5.63 41.96 -28.89
CA SER A 10 4.44 41.14 -28.63
C SER A 10 4.84 39.67 -28.61
N LEU A 11 5.79 39.37 -27.72
CA LEU A 11 6.01 38.02 -27.21
C LEU A 11 4.89 37.69 -26.22
N ALA A 12 3.67 37.46 -26.73
CA ALA A 12 2.56 37.00 -25.92
C ALA A 12 2.72 35.49 -25.69
N LEU A 13 3.42 35.20 -24.59
CA LEU A 13 3.61 33.91 -23.95
C LEU A 13 2.25 33.19 -23.79
N GLY A 14 1.95 32.26 -24.70
CA GLY A 14 0.81 31.35 -24.59
C GLY A 14 1.09 30.28 -23.53
N ALA A 15 1.10 30.65 -22.26
CA ALA A 15 1.13 29.70 -21.16
C ALA A 15 -0.25 29.04 -21.07
N ALA A 16 -0.40 27.84 -21.63
CA ALA A 16 -1.52 26.96 -21.34
C ALA A 16 -1.43 26.58 -19.85
N SER A 17 -2.15 27.30 -19.01
CA SER A 17 -2.33 26.95 -17.61
C SER A 17 -3.14 25.65 -17.55
N VAL A 18 -2.42 24.53 -17.39
CA VAL A 18 -3.03 23.26 -17.01
C VAL A 18 -3.59 23.46 -15.60
N LEU A 19 -4.87 23.81 -15.51
CA LEU A 19 -5.61 23.81 -14.25
C LEU A 19 -5.75 22.35 -13.81
N ALA A 20 -4.76 21.86 -13.06
CA ALA A 20 -4.90 20.62 -12.32
C ALA A 20 -5.91 20.87 -11.18
N SER A 21 -7.20 20.71 -11.45
CA SER A 21 -8.22 20.68 -10.40
C SER A 21 -8.01 19.40 -9.57
N PRO A 22 -7.78 19.51 -8.25
CA PRO A 22 -7.80 18.33 -7.40
C PRO A 22 -9.20 17.71 -7.46
N ALA A 23 -9.27 16.42 -7.77
CA ALA A 23 -10.52 15.69 -7.69
C ALA A 23 -11.07 15.78 -6.25
N PRO A 24 -12.40 15.96 -6.07
CA PRO A 24 -13.00 15.94 -4.74
C PRO A 24 -12.64 14.63 -4.02
N PRO A 25 -12.40 14.66 -2.70
CA PRO A 25 -12.16 13.44 -1.94
C PRO A 25 -13.35 12.50 -2.08
N ALA A 26 -13.08 11.26 -2.53
CA ALA A 26 -14.09 10.23 -2.62
C ALA A 26 -14.41 9.70 -1.21
N ILE A 27 -15.69 9.70 -0.84
CA ILE A 27 -16.15 9.09 0.41
C ILE A 27 -16.27 7.59 0.15
N THR A 28 -15.41 6.78 0.76
CA THR A 28 -15.52 5.31 0.70
C THR A 28 -16.54 4.81 1.72
N ALA A 29 -17.30 3.78 1.37
CA ALA A 29 -18.23 3.14 2.31
C ALA A 29 -17.49 2.59 3.54
N PRO A 30 -18.13 2.55 4.72
CA PRO A 30 -17.57 1.87 5.89
C PRO A 30 -17.44 0.36 5.63
N PRO A 31 -16.50 -0.33 6.32
CA PRO A 31 -16.33 -1.77 6.18
C PRO A 31 -17.59 -2.52 6.61
N THR A 32 -17.90 -3.58 5.88
CA THR A 32 -19.00 -4.49 6.17
C THR A 32 -18.72 -5.35 7.41
N ALA A 33 -19.76 -5.89 8.03
CA ALA A 33 -19.60 -6.79 9.18
C ALA A 33 -18.76 -8.04 8.83
N ASP A 34 -18.89 -8.57 7.61
CA ASP A 34 -18.07 -9.67 7.11
C ASP A 34 -16.59 -9.30 6.97
N GLU A 35 -16.26 -8.09 6.52
CA GLU A 35 -14.88 -7.60 6.44
C GLU A 35 -14.25 -7.44 7.83
N ILE A 36 -15.05 -7.02 8.81
CA ILE A 36 -14.61 -6.92 10.20
C ILE A 36 -14.42 -8.31 10.81
N ALA A 37 -15.36 -9.23 10.59
CA ALA A 37 -15.26 -10.63 11.05
C ALA A 37 -14.05 -11.33 10.43
N LYS A 38 -13.77 -11.07 9.15
CA LYS A 38 -12.56 -11.52 8.46
C LYS A 38 -11.27 -11.00 9.07
N ARG A 39 -11.26 -10.01 9.96
CA ARG A 39 -10.06 -9.56 10.70
C ARG A 39 -9.96 -10.13 12.11
N ALA A 40 -11.03 -10.76 12.63
CA ALA A 40 -11.16 -11.04 14.04
C ALA A 40 -10.17 -12.09 14.58
N THR A 41 -9.63 -12.98 13.72
CA THR A 41 -8.71 -14.03 14.17
C THR A 41 -7.27 -13.53 14.16
N THR A 42 -6.69 -13.39 15.36
CA THR A 42 -5.26 -13.08 15.53
C THR A 42 -4.50 -14.31 15.98
N CYS A 43 -3.40 -14.60 15.29
CA CYS A 43 -2.49 -15.68 15.63
C CYS A 43 -1.11 -15.10 15.92
N THR A 44 -0.53 -15.46 17.06
CA THR A 44 0.86 -15.10 17.37
C THR A 44 1.73 -16.34 17.29
N PHE A 45 2.79 -16.26 16.49
CA PHE A 45 3.79 -17.32 16.37
C PHE A 45 5.13 -16.82 16.91
N SER A 46 5.79 -17.66 17.69
CA SER A 46 7.05 -17.32 18.37
C SER A 46 8.01 -18.49 18.50
N GLY A 47 9.28 -18.18 18.76
CA GLY A 47 10.31 -19.16 19.05
C GLY A 47 10.79 -19.93 17.82
N SER A 48 11.50 -21.04 18.07
CA SER A 48 12.14 -21.89 17.04
C SER A 48 11.15 -22.63 16.14
N ASN A 49 9.95 -22.91 16.64
CA ASN A 49 8.89 -23.56 15.87
C ASN A 49 7.93 -22.55 15.22
N GLY A 50 8.10 -21.25 15.49
CA GLY A 50 7.19 -20.21 15.03
C GLY A 50 7.01 -20.21 13.51
N ALA A 51 8.09 -20.42 12.75
CA ALA A 51 8.02 -20.45 11.30
C ALA A 51 7.21 -21.65 10.78
N SER A 52 7.41 -22.84 11.34
CA SER A 52 6.66 -24.04 10.93
C SER A 52 5.17 -23.94 11.27
N SER A 53 4.86 -23.39 12.44
CA SER A 53 3.48 -23.17 12.88
C SER A 53 2.79 -22.10 12.04
N ALA A 54 3.49 -20.99 11.75
CA ALA A 54 2.97 -19.94 10.88
C ALA A 54 2.63 -20.49 9.50
N SER A 55 3.56 -21.18 8.84
CA SER A 55 3.35 -21.74 7.50
C SER A 55 2.16 -22.71 7.42
N LYS A 56 1.85 -23.44 8.50
CA LYS A 56 0.70 -24.38 8.56
C LYS A 56 -0.62 -23.70 8.84
N SER A 57 -0.64 -22.68 9.70
CA SER A 57 -1.87 -22.04 10.19
C SER A 57 -2.21 -20.73 9.47
N LYS A 58 -1.37 -20.28 8.53
CA LYS A 58 -1.47 -18.97 7.86
C LYS A 58 -2.79 -18.66 7.17
N THR A 59 -3.55 -19.66 6.72
CA THR A 59 -4.86 -19.47 6.06
C THR A 59 -6.04 -19.51 7.04
N SER A 60 -5.80 -19.84 8.31
CA SER A 60 -6.81 -19.79 9.38
C SER A 60 -6.75 -18.48 10.16
N CYS A 61 -5.69 -17.70 9.96
CA CYS A 61 -5.39 -16.48 10.68
C CYS A 61 -5.59 -15.26 9.78
N SER A 62 -6.31 -14.28 10.30
CA SER A 62 -6.54 -13.01 9.61
C SER A 62 -5.52 -11.95 9.96
N THR A 63 -5.00 -12.00 11.18
CA THR A 63 -3.83 -11.23 11.62
C THR A 63 -2.76 -12.20 12.10
N ILE A 64 -1.56 -12.10 11.57
CA ILE A 64 -0.42 -12.96 11.87
C ILE A 64 0.67 -12.10 12.53
N VAL A 65 0.84 -12.27 13.84
CA VAL A 65 1.92 -11.65 14.59
C VAL A 65 3.09 -12.61 14.67
N LEU A 66 4.21 -12.24 14.06
CA LEU A 66 5.47 -12.97 14.17
C LEU A 66 6.32 -12.31 15.26
N SER A 67 6.36 -12.93 16.44
CA SER A 67 7.07 -12.39 17.59
C SER A 67 8.28 -13.25 17.91
N ASN A 68 9.49 -12.75 17.65
CA ASN A 68 10.75 -13.45 17.91
C ASN A 68 10.77 -14.89 17.33
N VAL A 69 10.38 -15.01 16.05
CA VAL A 69 10.41 -16.28 15.33
C VAL A 69 11.83 -16.55 14.84
N ALA A 70 12.40 -17.69 15.23
CA ALA A 70 13.66 -18.16 14.67
C ALA A 70 13.36 -19.06 13.46
N VAL A 71 13.85 -18.65 12.28
CA VAL A 71 13.73 -19.42 11.04
C VAL A 71 14.98 -20.32 10.92
N PRO A 72 14.83 -21.66 10.83
CA PRO A 72 15.96 -22.55 10.64
C PRO A 72 16.76 -22.21 9.38
N SER A 73 18.08 -22.41 9.41
CA SER A 73 18.93 -22.19 8.24
C SER A 73 18.51 -23.10 7.07
N GLY A 74 18.59 -22.58 5.85
CA GLY A 74 18.17 -23.29 4.64
C GLY A 74 16.65 -23.48 4.49
N THR A 75 15.85 -22.86 5.37
CA THR A 75 14.39 -22.88 5.27
C THR A 75 13.83 -21.48 5.02
N THR A 76 12.68 -21.42 4.36
CA THR A 76 11.96 -20.17 4.11
C THR A 76 10.80 -20.06 5.08
N LEU A 77 10.66 -18.88 5.70
CA LEU A 77 9.41 -18.50 6.34
C LEU A 77 8.37 -18.24 5.25
N ASP A 78 7.51 -19.23 5.00
CA ASP A 78 6.59 -19.21 3.87
C ASP A 78 5.25 -18.57 4.23
N LEU A 79 5.11 -17.29 3.91
CA LEU A 79 3.88 -16.52 3.96
C LEU A 79 3.23 -16.34 2.58
N THR A 80 3.51 -17.21 1.62
CA THR A 80 2.81 -17.19 0.32
C THR A 80 1.39 -17.74 0.47
N LYS A 81 0.49 -17.39 -0.46
CA LYS A 81 -0.89 -17.89 -0.50
C LYS A 81 -1.68 -17.65 0.81
N LEU A 82 -1.49 -16.47 1.41
CA LEU A 82 -2.39 -15.99 2.46
C LEU A 82 -3.78 -15.72 1.88
N ASN A 83 -4.79 -15.70 2.76
CA ASN A 83 -6.08 -15.18 2.36
C ASN A 83 -5.97 -13.68 2.06
N ASP A 84 -6.81 -13.19 1.15
CA ASP A 84 -6.85 -11.77 0.84
C ASP A 84 -7.21 -10.96 2.09
N GLY A 85 -6.45 -9.89 2.33
CA GLY A 85 -6.65 -9.04 3.50
C GLY A 85 -6.06 -9.57 4.80
N THR A 86 -5.23 -10.62 4.77
CA THR A 86 -4.42 -10.99 5.94
C THR A 86 -3.36 -9.91 6.23
N HIS A 87 -3.18 -9.60 7.51
CA HIS A 87 -2.21 -8.62 8.03
C HIS A 87 -1.12 -9.25 8.87
#